data_AF-A0A1Y3EWL2-F1
#
_entry.id   AF-A0A1Y3EWL2-F1
#
_cell.length_a   1.000
_cell.length_b   1.000
_cell.length_c   1.000
_cell.angle_alpha   90.00
_cell.angle_beta   90.00
_cell.angle_gamma   90.00
#
_symmetry.space_group_name_H-M   'P 1'
#
loop_
_entity.id
_entity.type
_entity.pdbx_description
1 polymer ?
#
loop_
_entity_poly.entity_id
_entity_poly.type
_entity_poly.pdbx_seq_one_letter_code
_entity_poly.pdbx_strand_id
1 'polypeptide(L)'
;MCEMPCPSNRHGINCIEECPCENGGTCSRTTGQCVCPPGFTGINCKLVCPETKYGAGCAEKCRCKNGGFCNPVDGTCKCTLGWTGPSCEQECPKGRYGAGCALECRCHNNAHCDRITGCCDCPDGFYGSMCEFKCPEGMYGWYCSKFCNCLNGAACDPTTGQSCPIGGYGVNCRLKCDCGDYDCDSTTGQCICPLGFTGPRCQDVCRSGRYGFNCEQSCKCYNGARCNMFTGQCECAAGWLGATCQREDYSHNVLPSRGDVPNHVNRGYYRR
;
A
#
# COMPACT_ATOMS: atom_id res chain seq x y z
N MET A 1 49.71 45.85 -33.63
CA MET A 1 49.59 46.20 -32.19
C MET A 1 48.80 45.08 -31.54
N CYS A 2 49.32 44.46 -30.46
CA CYS A 2 48.52 43.55 -29.64
C CYS A 2 47.91 44.38 -28.51
N GLU A 3 46.60 44.57 -28.52
CA GLU A 3 45.89 45.07 -27.34
C GLU A 3 45.89 43.96 -26.29
N MET A 4 46.48 44.24 -25.12
CA MET A 4 46.40 43.34 -23.99
C MET A 4 44.95 43.28 -23.49
N PRO A 5 44.38 42.10 -23.25
CA PRO A 5 43.01 41.97 -22.78
C PRO A 5 42.86 42.60 -21.38
N CYS A 6 41.71 43.20 -21.12
CA CYS A 6 41.43 43.84 -19.84
C CYS A 6 41.54 42.88 -18.64
N PRO A 7 41.92 43.39 -17.45
CA PRO A 7 41.85 42.62 -16.22
C PRO A 7 40.40 42.19 -15.91
N SER A 8 40.23 41.11 -15.14
CA SER A 8 38.93 40.42 -14.96
C SER A 8 37.79 41.27 -14.37
N ASN A 9 38.11 42.41 -13.75
CA ASN A 9 37.14 43.33 -13.15
C ASN A 9 36.89 44.60 -13.98
N ARG A 10 37.45 44.69 -15.20
CA ARG A 10 37.29 45.87 -16.08
C ARG A 10 36.97 45.51 -17.53
N HIS A 11 36.37 46.44 -18.26
CA HIS A 11 36.03 46.29 -19.69
C HIS A 11 36.14 47.59 -20.50
N GLY A 12 35.88 47.48 -21.81
CA GLY A 12 35.84 48.60 -22.75
C GLY A 12 37.21 48.97 -23.33
N ILE A 13 37.23 50.00 -24.17
CA ILE A 13 38.47 50.52 -24.78
C ILE A 13 39.36 51.07 -23.66
N ASN A 14 40.62 50.63 -23.61
CA ASN A 14 41.60 50.95 -22.56
C ASN A 14 41.24 50.48 -21.13
N CYS A 15 40.23 49.61 -20.96
CA CYS A 15 39.91 48.97 -19.67
C CYS A 15 39.58 49.93 -18.53
N ILE A 16 38.91 51.05 -18.84
CA ILE A 16 38.58 52.10 -17.87
C ILE A 16 37.31 51.77 -17.09
N GLU A 17 36.37 51.05 -17.70
CA GLU A 17 35.05 50.77 -17.11
C GLU A 17 35.14 49.56 -16.17
N GLU A 18 34.49 49.61 -15.00
CA GLU A 18 34.43 48.47 -14.07
C GLU A 18 33.33 47.48 -14.51
N CYS A 19 33.57 46.18 -14.35
CA CYS A 19 32.53 45.18 -14.57
C CYS A 19 31.32 45.42 -13.64
N PRO A 20 30.09 45.58 -14.17
CA PRO A 20 28.91 45.92 -13.37
C PRO A 20 28.26 44.69 -12.68
N CYS A 21 28.91 43.53 -12.70
CA CYS A 21 28.32 42.25 -12.30
C CYS A 21 28.33 42.05 -10.79
N GLU A 22 27.21 41.59 -10.25
CA GLU A 22 27.01 41.27 -8.82
C GLU A 22 27.09 39.75 -8.58
N ASN A 23 27.03 39.34 -7.31
CA ASN A 23 26.96 37.93 -6.88
C ASN A 23 28.07 37.01 -7.45
N GLY A 24 29.24 37.56 -7.76
CA GLY A 24 30.37 36.81 -8.31
C GLY A 24 30.28 36.54 -9.82
N GLY A 25 29.42 37.25 -10.55
CA GLY A 25 29.38 37.20 -12.02
C GLY A 25 30.66 37.72 -12.66
N THR A 26 30.98 37.18 -13.83
CA THR A 26 32.12 37.64 -14.64
C THR A 26 31.61 38.47 -15.81
N CYS A 27 32.41 39.41 -16.33
CA CYS A 27 31.99 40.26 -17.45
C CYS A 27 32.89 40.09 -18.68
N SER A 28 32.29 40.26 -19.86
CA SER A 28 33.02 40.37 -21.11
C SER A 28 33.99 41.54 -21.04
N ARG A 29 35.29 41.27 -21.25
CA ARG A 29 36.35 42.30 -21.24
C ARG A 29 36.17 43.38 -22.30
N THR A 30 35.36 43.13 -23.32
CA THR A 30 35.11 44.07 -24.42
C THR A 30 33.82 44.86 -24.20
N THR A 31 32.73 44.19 -23.82
CA THR A 31 31.38 44.79 -23.78
C THR A 31 30.83 45.06 -22.40
N GLY A 32 31.45 44.53 -21.34
CA GLY A 32 30.94 44.62 -19.97
C GLY A 32 29.75 43.73 -19.67
N GLN A 33 29.24 42.98 -20.65
CA GLN A 33 28.09 42.09 -20.47
C GLN A 33 28.42 40.96 -19.47
N CYS A 34 27.54 40.76 -18.50
CA CYS A 34 27.74 39.78 -17.45
C CYS A 34 27.36 38.35 -17.88
N VAL A 35 28.14 37.39 -17.39
CA VAL A 35 27.85 35.97 -17.34
C VAL A 35 27.54 35.63 -15.88
N CYS A 36 26.30 35.25 -15.63
CA CYS A 36 25.83 35.04 -14.27
C CYS A 36 26.17 33.65 -13.73
N PRO A 37 26.58 33.55 -12.46
CA PRO A 37 26.86 32.27 -11.84
C PRO A 37 25.55 31.52 -11.55
N PRO A 38 25.63 30.21 -11.23
CA PRO A 38 24.45 29.43 -10.86
C PRO A 38 23.63 30.07 -9.74
N GLY A 39 22.30 30.13 -9.94
CA GLY A 39 21.37 30.75 -9.00
C GLY A 39 21.00 32.19 -9.29
N PHE A 40 21.66 32.84 -10.25
CA PHE A 40 21.46 34.25 -10.56
C PHE A 40 21.23 34.54 -12.06
N THR A 41 20.55 35.65 -12.33
CA THR A 41 20.21 36.14 -13.66
C THR A 41 20.02 37.67 -13.69
N GLY A 42 19.65 38.19 -14.85
CA GLY A 42 19.56 39.63 -15.14
C GLY A 42 20.86 40.21 -15.66
N ILE A 43 20.80 41.45 -16.17
CA ILE A 43 21.91 42.13 -16.86
C ILE A 43 23.17 42.22 -15.97
N ASN A 44 22.99 42.41 -14.66
CA ASN A 44 24.07 42.54 -13.68
C ASN A 44 24.13 41.36 -12.70
N CYS A 45 23.44 40.25 -12.96
CA CYS A 45 23.42 39.07 -12.07
C CYS A 45 22.89 39.32 -10.65
N LYS A 46 22.10 40.37 -10.46
CA LYS A 46 21.50 40.74 -9.16
C LYS A 46 20.27 39.90 -8.80
N LEU A 47 19.55 39.39 -9.80
CA LEU A 47 18.28 38.69 -9.58
C LEU A 47 18.54 37.22 -9.31
N VAL A 48 17.91 36.66 -8.27
CA VAL A 48 17.88 35.21 -8.03
C VAL A 48 17.02 34.53 -9.10
N CYS A 49 17.32 33.28 -9.43
CA CYS A 49 16.48 32.53 -10.36
C CYS A 49 15.01 32.46 -9.90
N PRO A 50 14.06 32.56 -10.85
CA PRO A 50 12.66 32.33 -10.54
C PRO A 50 12.45 30.85 -10.14
N GLU A 51 11.40 30.54 -9.37
CA GLU A 51 11.13 29.19 -8.83
C GLU A 51 11.05 28.07 -9.88
N THR A 52 10.82 28.42 -11.14
CA THR A 52 10.71 27.48 -12.26
C THR A 52 12.03 27.18 -12.96
N LYS A 53 13.13 27.85 -12.58
CA LYS A 53 14.44 27.74 -13.25
C LYS A 53 15.61 27.68 -12.27
N TYR A 54 16.73 27.16 -12.75
CA TYR A 54 17.97 27.06 -11.97
C TYR A 54 19.21 27.12 -12.87
N GLY A 55 20.40 27.06 -12.26
CA GLY A 55 21.67 27.02 -12.96
C GLY A 55 22.18 28.40 -13.37
N ALA A 56 23.29 28.43 -14.11
CA ALA A 56 23.92 29.68 -14.55
C ALA A 56 22.97 30.46 -15.47
N GLY A 57 22.74 31.74 -15.16
CA GLY A 57 21.79 32.58 -15.90
C GLY A 57 20.34 32.09 -15.84
N CYS A 58 20.02 31.12 -14.98
CA CYS A 58 18.72 30.44 -14.92
C CYS A 58 18.31 29.83 -16.27
N ALA A 59 19.24 29.19 -16.97
CA ALA A 59 19.00 28.56 -18.26
C ALA A 59 18.18 27.25 -18.13
N GLU A 60 18.32 26.54 -17.01
CA GLU A 60 17.73 25.23 -16.80
C GLU A 60 16.33 25.33 -16.19
N LYS A 61 15.47 24.34 -16.49
CA LYS A 61 14.09 24.27 -15.99
C LYS A 61 13.97 23.32 -14.80
N CYS A 62 13.39 23.80 -13.70
CA CYS A 62 13.06 23.00 -12.54
C CYS A 62 12.01 21.93 -12.85
N ARG A 63 12.16 20.74 -12.26
CA ARG A 63 11.28 19.59 -12.48
C ARG A 63 10.51 19.13 -11.24
N CYS A 64 10.62 19.87 -10.13
CA CYS A 64 9.94 19.56 -8.88
C CYS A 64 8.41 19.48 -9.08
N LYS A 65 7.80 18.46 -8.49
CA LYS A 65 6.36 18.18 -8.51
C LYS A 65 5.75 18.51 -7.15
N ASN A 66 4.42 18.50 -7.08
CA ASN A 66 3.66 18.58 -5.83
C ASN A 66 4.03 19.79 -4.94
N GLY A 67 4.35 20.93 -5.56
CA GLY A 67 4.74 22.15 -4.86
C GLY A 67 6.15 22.11 -4.25
N GLY A 68 7.00 21.16 -4.63
CA GLY A 68 8.38 21.08 -4.17
C GLY A 68 9.19 22.33 -4.57
N PHE A 69 10.04 22.79 -3.65
CA PHE A 69 10.88 23.97 -3.83
C PHE A 69 12.17 23.61 -4.57
N CYS A 70 12.41 24.28 -5.69
CA CYS A 70 13.61 24.08 -6.49
C CYS A 70 14.78 24.92 -5.97
N ASN A 71 15.95 24.31 -5.82
CA ASN A 71 17.17 25.02 -5.53
C ASN A 71 17.64 25.79 -6.78
N PRO A 72 17.79 27.13 -6.71
CA PRO A 72 18.14 27.93 -7.87
C PRO A 72 19.56 27.66 -8.39
N VAL A 73 20.44 27.08 -7.58
CA VAL A 73 21.84 26.81 -7.95
C VAL A 73 21.95 25.53 -8.76
N ASP A 74 21.44 24.41 -8.25
CA ASP A 74 21.67 23.06 -8.78
C ASP A 74 20.40 22.33 -9.25
N GLY A 75 19.22 22.91 -9.03
CA GLY A 75 17.95 22.33 -9.46
C GLY A 75 17.41 21.21 -8.57
N THR A 76 18.06 20.92 -7.44
CA THR A 76 17.59 19.91 -6.48
C THR A 76 16.24 20.32 -5.85
N CYS A 77 15.38 19.34 -5.58
CA CYS A 77 14.05 19.59 -5.06
C CYS A 77 13.98 19.34 -3.54
N LYS A 78 13.46 20.32 -2.81
CA LYS A 78 13.01 20.15 -1.42
C LYS A 78 11.50 19.92 -1.40
N CYS A 79 11.08 18.73 -1.01
CA CYS A 79 9.68 18.34 -1.08
C CYS A 79 8.83 18.94 0.02
N THR A 80 7.57 19.19 -0.32
CA THR A 80 6.51 19.55 0.63
C THR A 80 6.14 18.34 1.51
N LEU A 81 5.36 18.59 2.56
CA LEU A 81 4.92 17.55 3.49
C LEU A 81 4.13 16.46 2.74
N GLY A 82 4.38 15.19 3.08
CA GLY A 82 3.71 14.06 2.47
C GLY A 82 4.31 13.58 1.15
N TRP A 83 5.36 14.24 0.63
CA TRP A 83 6.01 13.91 -0.63
C TRP A 83 7.50 13.63 -0.46
N THR A 84 8.02 12.76 -1.32
CA THR A 84 9.43 12.37 -1.38
C THR A 84 9.85 12.00 -2.81
N GLY A 85 11.09 11.59 -2.98
CA GLY A 85 11.73 11.35 -4.27
C GLY A 85 12.50 12.56 -4.80
N PRO A 86 13.40 12.34 -5.79
CA PRO A 86 14.30 13.37 -6.31
C PRO A 86 13.58 14.57 -6.94
N SER A 87 12.36 14.38 -7.44
CA SER A 87 11.52 15.46 -7.97
C SER A 87 10.19 15.62 -7.21
N CYS A 88 10.09 15.07 -6.00
CA CYS A 88 8.88 15.11 -5.16
C CYS A 88 7.66 14.44 -5.80
N GLU A 89 7.89 13.44 -6.63
CA GLU A 89 6.87 12.73 -7.39
C GLU A 89 6.19 11.59 -6.62
N GLN A 90 6.76 11.18 -5.49
CA GLN A 90 6.32 10.01 -4.73
C GLN A 90 5.59 10.45 -3.46
N GLU A 91 4.42 9.86 -3.19
CA GLU A 91 3.79 10.02 -1.88
C GLU A 91 4.63 9.33 -0.79
N CYS A 92 4.48 9.75 0.45
CA CYS A 92 5.16 9.04 1.54
C CYS A 92 4.77 7.56 1.59
N PRO A 93 5.75 6.68 1.82
CA PRO A 93 5.46 5.28 2.06
C PRO A 93 4.60 5.11 3.31
N LYS A 94 3.82 4.03 3.36
CA LYS A 94 2.97 3.71 4.52
C LYS A 94 3.79 3.74 5.81
N GLY A 95 3.25 4.40 6.84
CA GLY A 95 3.90 4.52 8.15
C GLY A 95 4.92 5.66 8.25
N ARG A 96 5.02 6.54 7.26
CA ARG A 96 5.88 7.73 7.30
C ARG A 96 5.15 9.00 6.91
N TYR A 97 5.60 10.13 7.44
CA TYR A 97 4.97 11.43 7.22
C TYR A 97 5.97 12.60 7.26
N GLY A 98 5.48 13.80 6.96
CA GLY A 98 6.24 15.05 7.07
C GLY A 98 7.12 15.35 5.85
N ALA A 99 8.09 16.26 6.03
CA ALA A 99 8.99 16.69 4.95
C ALA A 99 9.95 15.56 4.55
N GLY A 100 9.95 15.19 3.28
CA GLY A 100 10.77 14.08 2.77
C GLY A 100 10.45 12.73 3.41
N CYS A 101 9.32 12.60 4.10
CA CYS A 101 8.90 11.38 4.81
C CYS A 101 9.94 10.89 5.84
N ALA A 102 10.61 11.83 6.51
CA ALA A 102 11.65 11.54 7.49
C ALA A 102 11.09 11.09 8.84
N LEU A 103 9.80 11.32 9.12
CA LEU A 103 9.16 10.99 10.39
C LEU A 103 8.38 9.68 10.27
N GLU A 104 8.34 8.91 11.36
CA GLU A 104 7.64 7.63 11.45
C GLU A 104 6.33 7.78 12.22
N CYS A 105 5.27 7.20 11.67
CA CYS A 105 3.96 7.15 12.31
C CYS A 105 3.99 6.19 13.51
N ARG A 106 3.30 6.58 14.58
CA ARG A 106 3.18 5.77 15.82
C ARG A 106 1.77 5.26 16.07
N CYS A 107 0.95 5.20 15.02
CA CYS A 107 -0.43 4.74 15.11
C CYS A 107 -0.50 3.26 15.49
N HIS A 108 -1.38 2.93 16.43
CA HIS A 108 -1.66 1.58 16.90
C HIS A 108 -2.93 1.02 16.24
N ASN A 109 -3.20 -0.28 16.46
CA ASN A 109 -4.44 -0.95 16.05
C ASN A 109 -4.81 -0.78 14.57
N ASN A 110 -3.82 -0.81 13.67
CA ASN A 110 -3.97 -0.62 12.22
C ASN A 110 -4.63 0.72 11.82
N ALA A 111 -4.53 1.74 12.68
CA ALA A 111 -5.02 3.07 12.35
C ALA A 111 -4.31 3.67 11.13
N HIS A 112 -5.06 4.48 10.38
CA HIS A 112 -4.55 5.14 9.20
C HIS A 112 -3.72 6.36 9.60
N CYS A 113 -2.46 6.41 9.16
CA CYS A 113 -1.61 7.57 9.42
C CYS A 113 -1.69 8.56 8.25
N ASP A 114 -2.02 9.81 8.56
CA ASP A 114 -1.96 10.89 7.58
C ASP A 114 -0.51 11.22 7.22
N ARG A 115 -0.19 11.14 5.93
CA ARG A 115 1.18 11.35 5.41
C ARG A 115 1.70 12.79 5.56
N ILE A 116 0.82 13.76 5.81
CA ILE A 116 1.20 15.17 5.92
C ILE A 116 1.54 15.50 7.38
N THR A 117 0.60 15.21 8.27
CA THR A 117 0.61 15.62 9.68
C THR A 117 1.09 14.54 10.64
N GLY A 118 1.00 13.27 10.24
CA GLY A 118 1.27 12.12 11.12
C GLY A 118 0.13 11.78 12.06
N CYS A 119 -1.01 12.46 11.96
CA CYS A 119 -2.20 12.18 12.75
C CYS A 119 -2.74 10.78 12.43
N CYS A 120 -3.19 10.09 13.48
CA CYS A 120 -3.78 8.77 13.36
C CYS A 120 -5.30 8.90 13.27
N ASP A 121 -5.89 8.35 12.21
CA ASP A 121 -7.33 8.16 12.12
C ASP A 121 -7.69 6.76 12.64
N CYS A 122 -8.40 6.75 13.77
CA CYS A 122 -8.66 5.52 14.51
C CYS A 122 -9.79 4.73 13.85
N PRO A 123 -9.62 3.40 13.72
CA PRO A 123 -10.75 2.55 13.38
C PRO A 123 -11.79 2.59 14.49
N ASP A 124 -13.04 2.30 14.14
CA ASP A 124 -14.13 2.17 15.10
C ASP A 124 -13.73 1.22 16.24
N GLY A 125 -14.09 1.59 17.46
CA GLY A 125 -13.70 0.82 18.65
C GLY A 125 -12.39 1.26 19.32
N PHE A 126 -11.69 2.25 18.75
CA PHE A 126 -10.45 2.79 19.31
C PHE A 126 -10.46 4.32 19.41
N TYR A 127 -9.68 4.85 20.34
CA TYR A 127 -9.47 6.28 20.54
C TYR A 127 -8.06 6.56 21.11
N GLY A 128 -7.75 7.84 21.25
CA GLY A 128 -6.42 8.32 21.66
C GLY A 128 -5.69 8.96 20.48
N SER A 129 -4.62 9.71 20.77
CA SER A 129 -3.87 10.43 19.73
C SER A 129 -3.11 9.50 18.78
N MET A 130 -2.84 8.28 19.23
CA MET A 130 -2.17 7.21 18.49
C MET A 130 -3.09 5.99 18.33
N CYS A 131 -4.38 6.11 18.64
CA CYS A 131 -5.35 5.01 18.64
C CYS A 131 -4.94 3.85 19.56
N GLU A 132 -4.29 4.16 20.67
CA GLU A 132 -3.71 3.23 21.62
C GLU A 132 -4.74 2.60 22.57
N PHE A 133 -5.92 3.22 22.71
CA PHE A 133 -6.95 2.78 23.65
C PHE A 133 -8.16 2.18 22.92
N LYS A 134 -8.69 1.08 23.45
CA LYS A 134 -10.01 0.55 23.07
C LYS A 134 -11.11 1.38 23.71
N CYS A 135 -12.30 1.42 23.11
CA CYS A 135 -13.43 2.12 23.71
C CYS A 135 -13.68 1.69 25.15
N PRO A 136 -13.95 2.65 26.06
CA PRO A 136 -14.44 2.33 27.40
C PRO A 136 -15.73 1.52 27.33
N GLU A 137 -16.01 0.76 28.38
CA GLU A 137 -17.26 0.00 28.47
C GLU A 137 -18.48 0.91 28.26
N GLY A 138 -19.41 0.46 27.42
CA GLY A 138 -20.62 1.21 27.10
C GLY A 138 -20.46 2.26 26.00
N MET A 139 -19.28 2.38 25.36
CA MET A 139 -19.05 3.31 24.25
C MET A 139 -18.60 2.59 22.98
N TYR A 140 -18.89 3.17 21.83
CA TYR A 140 -18.56 2.56 20.54
C TYR A 140 -18.38 3.56 19.39
N GLY A 141 -17.91 3.04 18.25
CA GLY A 141 -17.79 3.75 16.97
C GLY A 141 -16.54 4.63 16.88
N TRP A 142 -16.53 5.53 15.89
CA TRP A 142 -15.41 6.42 15.61
C TRP A 142 -15.08 7.29 16.83
N TYR A 143 -13.83 7.18 17.30
CA TYR A 143 -13.32 7.82 18.52
C TYR A 143 -14.20 7.60 19.77
N CYS A 144 -14.95 6.49 19.82
CA CYS A 144 -15.83 6.13 20.93
C CYS A 144 -16.85 7.23 21.27
N SER A 145 -17.31 7.97 20.26
CA SER A 145 -18.18 9.13 20.43
C SER A 145 -19.66 8.78 20.69
N LYS A 146 -20.02 7.49 20.64
CA LYS A 146 -21.40 7.01 20.82
C LYS A 146 -21.50 6.15 22.07
N PHE A 147 -22.69 6.15 22.68
CA PHE A 147 -23.02 5.29 23.82
C PHE A 147 -23.89 4.11 23.38
N CYS A 148 -23.58 2.93 23.90
CA CYS A 148 -24.36 1.72 23.73
C CYS A 148 -25.70 1.85 24.46
N ASN A 149 -26.79 1.49 23.78
CA ASN A 149 -28.12 1.37 24.38
C ASN A 149 -28.62 -0.07 24.24
N CYS A 150 -27.88 -1.00 24.85
CA CYS A 150 -28.10 -2.43 24.71
C CYS A 150 -29.32 -2.88 25.53
N LEU A 151 -30.25 -3.59 24.90
CA LEU A 151 -31.39 -4.25 25.54
C LEU A 151 -31.36 -5.76 25.26
N ASN A 152 -32.20 -6.52 25.96
CA ASN A 152 -32.39 -7.97 25.77
C ASN A 152 -31.10 -8.81 25.90
N GLY A 153 -30.22 -8.46 26.83
CA GLY A 153 -28.98 -9.22 27.10
C GLY A 153 -27.87 -9.01 26.06
N ALA A 154 -28.01 -8.02 25.17
CA ALA A 154 -26.96 -7.64 24.24
C ALA A 154 -25.72 -7.11 24.99
N ALA A 155 -24.54 -7.50 24.52
CA ALA A 155 -23.29 -6.90 24.95
C ALA A 155 -22.99 -5.63 24.13
N CYS A 156 -22.23 -4.70 24.69
CA CYS A 156 -21.76 -3.52 23.96
C CYS A 156 -20.51 -3.89 23.17
N ASP A 157 -20.64 -3.93 21.84
CA ASP A 157 -19.49 -4.07 20.95
C ASP A 157 -18.86 -2.68 20.72
N PRO A 158 -17.54 -2.51 20.89
CA PRO A 158 -16.89 -1.21 20.74
C PRO A 158 -16.89 -0.69 19.30
N THR A 159 -17.09 -1.55 18.30
CA THR A 159 -17.11 -1.16 16.88
C THR A 159 -18.53 -0.82 16.45
N THR A 160 -19.48 -1.73 16.67
CA THR A 160 -20.85 -1.64 16.13
C THR A 160 -21.86 -1.10 17.13
N GLY A 161 -21.53 -1.10 18.43
CA GLY A 161 -22.40 -0.65 19.52
C GLY A 161 -23.33 -1.71 20.09
N GLN A 162 -23.34 -2.91 19.51
CA GLN A 162 -24.20 -4.00 19.96
C GLN A 162 -23.69 -5.35 19.44
N SER A 163 -23.59 -6.32 20.33
CA SER A 163 -23.36 -7.73 20.02
C SER A 163 -24.49 -8.55 20.62
N CYS A 164 -25.20 -9.29 19.78
CA CYS A 164 -26.33 -10.10 20.22
C CYS A 164 -25.91 -11.45 20.79
N PRO A 165 -26.64 -11.97 21.79
CA PRO A 165 -26.48 -13.36 22.20
C PRO A 165 -26.80 -14.31 21.04
N ILE A 166 -26.24 -15.52 21.09
CA ILE A 166 -26.40 -16.55 20.05
C ILE A 166 -27.88 -16.74 19.69
N GLY A 167 -28.19 -16.72 18.40
CA GLY A 167 -29.55 -16.87 17.89
C GLY A 167 -30.39 -15.58 17.89
N GLY A 168 -29.83 -14.42 18.26
CA GLY A 168 -30.48 -13.11 18.20
C GLY A 168 -29.82 -12.16 17.19
N TYR A 169 -30.60 -11.27 16.56
CA TYR A 169 -30.05 -10.25 15.66
C TYR A 169 -30.89 -8.96 15.60
N GLY A 170 -30.34 -7.97 14.93
CA GLY A 170 -30.96 -6.68 14.66
C GLY A 170 -30.84 -5.70 15.82
N VAL A 171 -31.45 -4.53 15.68
CA VAL A 171 -31.42 -3.48 16.71
C VAL A 171 -32.01 -4.03 18.01
N ASN A 172 -31.27 -3.89 19.10
CA ASN A 172 -31.64 -4.37 20.44
C ASN A 172 -31.91 -5.88 20.54
N CYS A 173 -31.38 -6.70 19.63
CA CYS A 173 -31.53 -8.16 19.57
C CYS A 173 -32.99 -8.61 19.62
N ARG A 174 -33.88 -7.82 18.99
CA ARG A 174 -35.32 -8.09 19.02
C ARG A 174 -35.70 -9.26 18.12
N LEU A 175 -34.89 -9.55 17.09
CA LEU A 175 -35.16 -10.59 16.11
C LEU A 175 -34.38 -11.86 16.45
N LYS A 176 -34.89 -13.02 16.03
CA LYS A 176 -34.26 -14.32 16.24
C LYS A 176 -33.81 -14.91 14.92
N CYS A 177 -32.61 -15.47 14.89
CA CYS A 177 -32.05 -16.15 13.72
C CYS A 177 -32.97 -17.29 13.28
N ASP A 178 -33.17 -17.44 11.97
CA ASP A 178 -33.92 -18.55 11.38
C ASP A 178 -33.00 -19.52 10.61
N CYS A 179 -31.97 -20.02 11.29
CA CYS A 179 -30.86 -20.76 10.69
C CYS A 179 -30.80 -22.24 11.10
N GLY A 180 -31.87 -22.76 11.71
CA GLY A 180 -31.87 -24.10 12.32
C GLY A 180 -30.95 -24.12 13.55
N ASP A 181 -29.96 -25.01 13.54
CA ASP A 181 -28.96 -25.14 14.62
C ASP A 181 -27.71 -24.25 14.42
N TYR A 182 -27.67 -23.48 13.32
CA TYR A 182 -26.54 -22.63 12.96
C TYR A 182 -26.74 -21.19 13.41
N ASP A 183 -25.63 -20.47 13.59
CA ASP A 183 -25.67 -19.06 14.01
C ASP A 183 -25.95 -18.11 12.83
N CYS A 184 -26.28 -16.87 13.14
CA CYS A 184 -26.49 -15.83 12.15
C CYS A 184 -25.73 -14.55 12.47
N ASP A 185 -25.50 -13.74 11.45
CA ASP A 185 -24.93 -12.41 11.61
C ASP A 185 -25.83 -11.56 12.52
N SER A 186 -25.27 -11.04 13.61
CA SER A 186 -26.02 -10.34 14.65
C SER A 186 -26.65 -9.02 14.19
N THR A 187 -26.23 -8.49 13.04
CA THR A 187 -26.73 -7.22 12.49
C THR A 187 -27.83 -7.46 11.47
N THR A 188 -27.57 -8.35 10.51
CA THR A 188 -28.40 -8.60 9.32
C THR A 188 -29.33 -9.79 9.47
N GLY A 189 -29.02 -10.73 10.36
CA GLY A 189 -29.76 -11.98 10.54
C GLY A 189 -29.42 -13.06 9.51
N GLN A 190 -28.45 -12.82 8.62
CA GLN A 190 -28.05 -13.77 7.59
C GLN A 190 -27.32 -14.97 8.22
N CYS A 191 -27.70 -16.19 7.86
CA CYS A 191 -27.10 -17.39 8.42
C CYS A 191 -25.61 -17.53 8.06
N ILE A 192 -24.82 -17.95 9.03
CA ILE A 192 -23.40 -18.26 8.87
C ILE A 192 -23.31 -19.77 8.67
N CYS A 193 -23.24 -20.18 7.41
CA CYS A 193 -23.29 -21.58 7.02
C CYS A 193 -21.92 -22.27 7.15
N PRO A 194 -21.89 -23.50 7.69
CA PRO A 194 -20.65 -24.26 7.83
C PRO A 194 -20.04 -24.58 6.46
N LEU A 195 -18.79 -25.06 6.48
CA LEU A 195 -18.05 -25.45 5.28
C LEU A 195 -18.92 -26.34 4.37
N GLY A 196 -18.98 -26.03 3.08
CA GLY A 196 -19.70 -26.86 2.11
C GLY A 196 -21.20 -26.56 2.00
N PHE A 197 -21.74 -25.65 2.82
CA PHE A 197 -23.16 -25.31 2.83
C PHE A 197 -23.42 -23.81 2.59
N THR A 198 -24.59 -23.52 2.04
CA THR A 198 -25.10 -22.18 1.74
C THR A 198 -26.63 -22.17 1.76
N GLY A 199 -27.22 -21.05 1.37
CA GLY A 199 -28.67 -20.84 1.35
C GLY A 199 -29.17 -20.14 2.61
N PRO A 200 -30.44 -19.73 2.62
CA PRO A 200 -31.00 -18.86 3.66
C PRO A 200 -31.12 -19.53 5.04
N ARG A 201 -31.01 -20.86 5.14
CA ARG A 201 -31.00 -21.64 6.39
C ARG A 201 -29.92 -22.73 6.38
N CYS A 202 -28.88 -22.55 5.56
CA CYS A 202 -27.77 -23.50 5.39
C CYS A 202 -28.16 -24.92 4.95
N GLN A 203 -29.25 -25.02 4.17
CA GLN A 203 -29.78 -26.28 3.67
C GLN A 203 -29.19 -26.72 2.33
N ASP A 204 -28.54 -25.82 1.60
CA ASP A 204 -28.03 -26.08 0.26
C ASP A 204 -26.54 -26.42 0.32
N VAL A 205 -26.11 -27.37 -0.50
CA VAL A 205 -24.69 -27.71 -0.66
C VAL A 205 -24.04 -26.75 -1.67
N CYS A 206 -22.76 -26.41 -1.50
CA CYS A 206 -22.06 -25.55 -2.43
C CYS A 206 -22.19 -26.05 -3.87
N ARG A 207 -22.46 -25.12 -4.79
CA ARG A 207 -22.40 -25.40 -6.23
C ARG A 207 -20.98 -25.77 -6.63
N SER A 208 -20.86 -26.64 -7.63
CA SER A 208 -19.59 -27.03 -8.23
C SER A 208 -18.69 -25.84 -8.53
N GLY A 209 -17.44 -25.89 -8.06
CA GLY A 209 -16.47 -24.82 -8.24
C GLY A 209 -16.42 -23.79 -7.10
N ARG A 210 -17.28 -23.92 -6.08
CA ARG A 210 -17.16 -23.16 -4.83
C ARG A 210 -17.01 -24.04 -3.61
N TYR A 211 -16.43 -23.50 -2.54
CA TYR A 211 -16.20 -24.21 -1.29
C TYR A 211 -16.10 -23.25 -0.10
N GLY A 212 -15.96 -23.81 1.10
CA GLY A 212 -15.72 -23.05 2.32
C GLY A 212 -17.01 -22.60 3.03
N PHE A 213 -16.87 -21.74 4.03
CA PHE A 213 -18.01 -21.14 4.74
C PHE A 213 -18.83 -20.30 3.76
N ASN A 214 -20.16 -20.42 3.85
CA ASN A 214 -21.11 -19.77 2.94
C ASN A 214 -20.86 -20.04 1.43
N CYS A 215 -19.96 -20.97 1.07
CA CYS A 215 -19.48 -21.18 -0.30
C CYS A 215 -18.85 -19.94 -0.96
N GLU A 216 -18.22 -19.05 -0.19
CA GLU A 216 -17.66 -17.80 -0.72
C GLU A 216 -16.35 -18.00 -1.49
N GLN A 217 -15.66 -19.13 -1.27
CA GLN A 217 -14.37 -19.39 -1.91
C GLN A 217 -14.56 -20.08 -3.26
N SER A 218 -13.69 -19.74 -4.22
CA SER A 218 -13.68 -20.32 -5.57
C SER A 218 -12.57 -21.34 -5.72
N CYS A 219 -12.89 -22.51 -6.28
CA CYS A 219 -11.93 -23.57 -6.55
C CYS A 219 -11.00 -23.20 -7.72
N LYS A 220 -9.72 -23.52 -7.57
CA LYS A 220 -8.70 -23.36 -8.63
C LYS A 220 -8.20 -24.73 -9.12
N CYS A 221 -9.15 -25.57 -9.56
CA CYS A 221 -8.88 -26.90 -10.10
C CYS A 221 -8.94 -26.85 -11.63
N TYR A 222 -7.95 -27.42 -12.30
CA TYR A 222 -7.82 -27.40 -13.76
C TYR A 222 -7.90 -28.81 -14.36
N ASN A 223 -7.98 -28.91 -15.68
CA ASN A 223 -7.91 -30.17 -16.42
C ASN A 223 -8.96 -31.22 -16.02
N GLY A 224 -10.21 -30.77 -15.82
CA GLY A 224 -11.32 -31.67 -15.45
C GLY A 224 -11.27 -32.20 -14.01
N ALA A 225 -10.38 -31.65 -13.17
CA ALA A 225 -10.30 -32.00 -11.76
C ALA A 225 -11.59 -31.63 -10.99
N ARG A 226 -11.98 -32.49 -10.04
CA ARG A 226 -13.13 -32.27 -9.16
C ARG A 226 -12.70 -31.51 -7.92
N CYS A 227 -13.50 -30.54 -7.49
CA CYS A 227 -13.21 -29.77 -6.29
C CYS A 227 -14.01 -30.29 -5.09
N ASN A 228 -13.34 -30.48 -3.97
CA ASN A 228 -13.99 -30.75 -2.70
C ASN A 228 -14.69 -29.49 -2.18
N MET A 229 -16.01 -29.55 -2.01
CA MET A 229 -16.84 -28.42 -1.59
C MET A 229 -16.62 -27.96 -0.13
N PHE A 230 -15.99 -28.77 0.71
CA PHE A 230 -15.66 -28.41 2.09
C PHE A 230 -14.30 -27.73 2.18
N THR A 231 -13.28 -28.32 1.53
CA THR A 231 -11.87 -27.93 1.71
C THR A 231 -11.27 -27.19 0.52
N GLY A 232 -11.91 -27.23 -0.65
CA GLY A 232 -11.39 -26.66 -1.89
C GLY A 232 -10.31 -27.51 -2.57
N GLN A 233 -9.98 -28.67 -1.99
CA GLN A 233 -8.95 -29.55 -2.52
C GLN A 233 -9.36 -30.16 -3.86
N CYS A 234 -8.42 -30.21 -4.80
CA CYS A 234 -8.62 -30.77 -6.12
C CYS A 234 -8.32 -32.27 -6.15
N GLU A 235 -9.28 -33.05 -6.62
CA GLU A 235 -9.07 -34.43 -7.06
C GLU A 235 -8.74 -34.42 -8.55
N CYS A 236 -7.48 -34.68 -8.87
CA CYS A 236 -7.00 -34.62 -10.24
C CYS A 236 -7.56 -35.75 -11.10
N ALA A 237 -7.94 -35.42 -12.33
CA ALA A 237 -8.23 -36.41 -13.36
C ALA A 237 -6.97 -37.20 -13.71
N ALA A 238 -7.14 -38.40 -14.28
CA ALA A 238 -6.02 -39.27 -14.66
C ALA A 238 -5.01 -38.53 -15.54
N GLY A 239 -3.71 -38.70 -15.24
CA GLY A 239 -2.62 -38.02 -15.96
C GLY A 239 -2.29 -36.61 -15.43
N TRP A 240 -2.92 -36.14 -14.35
CA TRP A 240 -2.64 -34.83 -13.75
C TRP A 240 -2.30 -34.93 -12.26
N LEU A 241 -1.40 -34.07 -11.79
CA LEU A 241 -0.85 -34.03 -10.44
C LEU A 241 -0.72 -32.59 -9.92
N GLY A 242 -0.49 -32.48 -8.62
CA GLY A 242 -0.27 -31.21 -7.92
C GLY A 242 -1.57 -30.64 -7.33
N ALA A 243 -1.43 -29.62 -6.46
CA ALA A 243 -2.55 -29.09 -5.68
C ALA A 243 -3.69 -28.48 -6.53
N THR A 244 -3.40 -28.03 -7.76
CA THR A 244 -4.35 -27.46 -8.72
C THR A 244 -4.56 -28.33 -9.97
N CYS A 245 -3.90 -29.49 -10.05
CA CYS A 245 -3.97 -30.45 -11.17
C CYS A 245 -3.48 -29.89 -12.53
N GLN A 246 -2.47 -29.03 -12.49
CA GLN A 246 -1.87 -28.44 -13.70
C GLN A 246 -0.61 -29.16 -14.18
N ARG A 247 -0.06 -30.11 -13.42
CA ARG A 247 1.17 -30.83 -13.79
C ARG A 247 0.81 -32.18 -14.40
N GLU A 248 1.36 -32.51 -15.57
CA GLU A 248 1.15 -33.82 -16.20
C GLU A 248 1.89 -34.93 -15.42
N ASP A 249 1.26 -36.10 -15.32
CA ASP A 249 1.87 -37.31 -14.79
C ASP A 249 2.56 -38.09 -15.91
N TYR A 250 3.87 -37.89 -16.06
CA TYR A 250 4.67 -38.59 -17.06
C TYR A 250 4.91 -40.07 -16.76
N SER A 251 4.46 -40.58 -15.60
CA SER A 251 4.71 -41.96 -15.17
C SER A 251 3.83 -43.00 -15.86
N HIS A 252 2.78 -42.58 -16.59
CA HIS A 252 1.89 -43.48 -17.33
C HIS A 252 2.27 -43.70 -18.81
N ASN A 253 3.37 -43.11 -19.29
CA ASN A 253 3.96 -43.43 -20.59
C ASN A 253 5.14 -44.42 -20.50
N VAL A 254 5.12 -45.33 -19.53
CA VAL A 254 5.97 -46.53 -19.58
C VAL A 254 5.07 -47.73 -19.84
N LEU A 255 4.89 -48.06 -21.13
CA LEU A 255 4.57 -49.43 -21.53
C LEU A 255 5.55 -50.36 -20.79
N PRO A 256 5.09 -51.37 -20.04
CA PRO A 256 6.01 -52.35 -19.48
C PRO A 256 6.68 -53.07 -20.65
N SER A 257 7.97 -52.76 -20.87
CA SER A 257 8.79 -53.53 -21.79
C SER A 257 9.03 -54.89 -21.16
N ARG A 258 8.94 -55.94 -21.98
CA ARG A 258 9.19 -57.32 -21.62
C ARG A 258 10.64 -57.46 -21.14
N GLY A 259 10.89 -57.35 -19.82
CA GLY A 259 12.24 -57.50 -19.27
C GLY A 259 12.47 -57.02 -17.84
N ASP A 260 11.63 -56.17 -17.25
CA ASP A 260 11.93 -55.61 -15.93
C ASP A 260 11.52 -56.55 -14.78
N VAL A 261 12.48 -57.35 -14.34
CA VAL A 261 12.38 -58.18 -13.12
C VAL A 261 12.48 -57.26 -11.89
N PRO A 262 11.52 -57.28 -10.95
CA PRO A 262 11.65 -56.58 -9.68
C PRO A 262 12.79 -57.21 -8.87
N ASN A 263 13.88 -56.48 -8.69
CA ASN A 263 14.89 -56.83 -7.69
C ASN A 263 14.34 -56.51 -6.29
N HIS A 264 14.62 -57.44 -5.37
CA HIS A 264 14.29 -57.44 -3.94
C HIS A 264 12.95 -58.05 -3.52
N VAL A 265 12.84 -59.37 -3.69
CA VAL A 265 12.16 -60.21 -2.69
C VAL A 265 13.16 -60.47 -1.55
N ASN A 266 13.01 -59.78 -0.42
CA ASN A 266 13.69 -60.18 0.80
C ASN A 266 12.77 -61.14 1.58
N ARG A 267 13.04 -62.45 1.44
CA ARG A 267 12.39 -63.52 2.20
C ARG A 267 13.24 -63.86 3.43
N GLY A 268 12.61 -63.76 4.60
CA GLY A 268 13.08 -64.32 5.86
C GLY A 268 12.48 -63.53 7.02
N TYR A 269 12.01 -64.08 8.14
CA TYR A 269 11.87 -65.44 8.66
C TYR A 269 10.84 -65.31 9.80
N TYR A 270 9.82 -66.16 9.88
CA TYR A 270 9.26 -66.56 11.17
C TYR A 270 9.00 -68.06 11.15
N ARG A 271 9.78 -68.79 11.95
CA ARG A 271 9.58 -70.19 12.31
C ARG A 271 8.69 -70.24 13.55
N ARG A 272 7.74 -71.18 13.49
CA ARG A 272 7.02 -71.90 14.55
C ARG A 272 6.34 -71.08 15.64
#